data_AF-E4MV93-F1
#
_entry.id   AF-E4MV93-F1
#
_cell.length_a   1.000
_cell.length_b   1.000
_cell.length_c   1.000
_cell.angle_alpha   90.00
_cell.angle_beta   90.00
_cell.angle_gamma   90.00
#
_symmetry.space_group_name_H-M   'P 1'
#
loop_
_entity.id
_entity.type
_entity.pdbx_description
1 polymer ?
#
loop_
_entity_poly.entity_id
_entity_poly.type
_entity_poly.pdbx_seq_one_letter_code
_entity_poly.pdbx_strand_id
1 'polypeptide(L)'
;MQILNDKSYHTISEDIARPIEGRASRAWWIAFGITLLATLWGVWAIWVTLRDGIGAWGLNKSVGWAWDITNFVWWIGIGHAGTLISAVLLLFRQQWRVAINRSAEAMTIFAVLQASIFPILHLGRPWLLHFNLPIPNQYGSLWDNFNSPLLWDVFAIATYFSVSLVFWWVGLLPDFAMLRDRAIKPFQKKIYSLLSFGWSGRAKDWQRMEETILLLAGIATPLVISVHTIVSFDFATSVVSGWHTTIFPPYFVAGAIFSGFAMVSLLLIILRKVCKLEAYITLKHIELMNTVMLVAGSIVAVAYLTEFFMAMRSHSEFEKYIFINRATGAYGWAFWTMIICNIALPQLLWFKKLRRSITFSVCVALVVCVGMWFERFVIIVTSLHRGYLPSSWTMFSPTWVDIGIFVGTLGFFFLLFLLYARSFPMIAQAEVKGGRSQVSGDRCQGTDVSRQESLNSYLLTLTSPEELLDKIKELKSEGREIQEVYTPFYVHGLAEALGLKRTRLGKATFLYGLIGLFFGCWLTYFTMIKDWSMDIGGKPNATFWQNLPVFVPVIFELVVYFAAHLLVISFFIRSRLYPFKKAENPIKKSSDDKFVIQVRDKK
;
A
#
# COMPACT_ATOMS: atom_id res chain seq x y z
N MET A 1 -22.69 -4.87 11.79
CA MET A 1 -23.36 -3.66 11.29
C MET A 1 -24.31 -3.10 12.35
N GLN A 2 -25.11 -3.92 13.06
CA GLN A 2 -25.92 -3.46 14.22
C GLN A 2 -25.14 -2.64 15.27
N ILE A 3 -23.93 -3.04 15.68
CA ILE A 3 -23.15 -2.34 16.73
C ILE A 3 -22.66 -0.93 16.31
N LEU A 4 -22.59 -0.63 15.00
CA LEU A 4 -22.20 0.69 14.50
C LEU A 4 -23.36 1.69 14.45
N ASN A 5 -24.60 1.20 14.42
CA ASN A 5 -25.79 2.04 14.35
C ASN A 5 -26.07 2.76 15.68
N ASP A 6 -25.70 2.17 16.82
CA ASP A 6 -25.99 2.74 18.15
C ASP A 6 -24.99 3.81 18.64
N LYS A 7 -23.83 3.96 17.99
CA LYS A 7 -22.86 4.99 18.41
C LYS A 7 -23.32 6.38 17.96
N SER A 8 -22.68 7.48 18.35
CA SER A 8 -22.87 8.78 17.67
C SER A 8 -21.66 9.11 16.78
N TYR A 9 -21.76 10.09 15.87
CA TYR A 9 -20.60 10.55 15.10
C TYR A 9 -19.45 11.01 16.00
N HIS A 10 -19.75 11.71 17.10
CA HIS A 10 -18.76 12.13 18.08
C HIS A 10 -18.09 10.92 18.77
N THR A 11 -18.88 9.92 19.17
CA THR A 11 -18.36 8.69 19.82
C THR A 11 -17.38 7.94 18.92
N ILE A 12 -17.63 7.92 17.60
CA ILE A 12 -16.71 7.31 16.62
C ILE A 12 -15.34 7.99 16.66
N SER A 13 -15.33 9.33 16.64
CA SER A 13 -14.08 10.08 16.71
C SER A 13 -13.37 9.96 18.04
N GLU A 14 -14.11 9.92 19.15
CA GLU A 14 -13.52 9.74 20.47
C GLU A 14 -12.87 8.35 20.61
N ASP A 15 -13.51 7.28 20.14
CA ASP A 15 -12.94 5.94 20.20
C ASP A 15 -11.65 5.82 19.38
N ILE A 16 -11.60 6.43 18.19
CA ILE A 16 -10.44 6.35 17.28
C ILE A 16 -9.32 7.31 17.73
N ALA A 17 -9.65 8.46 18.32
CA ALA A 17 -8.67 9.39 18.91
C ALA A 17 -8.14 8.91 20.28
N ARG A 18 -8.96 8.14 21.02
CA ARG A 18 -8.67 7.27 22.18
C ARG A 18 -7.18 6.91 22.32
N PRO A 19 -6.71 5.99 21.46
CA PRO A 19 -5.34 5.51 21.50
C PRO A 19 -4.31 6.61 21.35
N ILE A 20 -4.55 7.64 20.53
CA ILE A 20 -3.61 8.71 20.18
C ILE A 20 -3.43 9.69 21.33
N GLU A 21 -4.52 10.20 21.88
CA GLU A 21 -4.54 11.23 22.92
C GLU A 21 -4.10 10.72 24.30
N GLY A 22 -4.34 9.43 24.57
CA GLY A 22 -3.99 8.78 25.83
C GLY A 22 -2.48 8.62 26.07
N ARG A 23 -2.09 8.09 27.24
CA ARG A 23 -0.72 7.63 27.51
C ARG A 23 -0.51 6.23 26.94
N ALA A 24 0.72 5.92 26.51
CA ALA A 24 1.07 4.56 26.08
C ALA A 24 1.00 3.58 27.27
N SER A 25 0.50 2.36 27.01
CA SER A 25 0.41 1.31 28.03
C SER A 25 1.79 0.68 28.29
N ARG A 26 1.93 -0.04 29.41
CA ARG A 26 3.16 -0.82 29.70
C ARG A 26 3.47 -1.84 28.61
N ALA A 27 2.44 -2.52 28.10
CA ALA A 27 2.59 -3.49 27.00
C ALA A 27 3.16 -2.85 25.73
N TRP A 28 2.76 -1.61 25.41
CA TRP A 28 3.31 -0.88 24.28
C TRP A 28 4.81 -0.59 24.48
N TRP A 29 5.23 -0.17 25.67
CA TRP A 29 6.65 0.08 25.96
C TRP A 29 7.50 -1.18 25.93
N ILE A 30 6.97 -2.32 26.39
CA ILE A 30 7.65 -3.62 26.28
C ILE A 30 7.80 -4.00 24.80
N ALA A 31 6.72 -3.92 24.02
CA ALA A 31 6.77 -4.22 22.59
C ALA A 31 7.74 -3.29 21.86
N PHE A 32 7.69 -1.99 22.14
CA PHE A 32 8.61 -0.99 21.60
C PHE A 32 10.07 -1.31 21.94
N GLY A 33 10.36 -1.70 23.17
CA GLY A 33 11.70 -2.12 23.59
C GLY A 33 12.19 -3.35 22.83
N ILE A 34 11.35 -4.38 22.68
CA ILE A 34 11.70 -5.61 21.95
C ILE A 34 11.94 -5.30 20.46
N THR A 35 11.06 -4.54 19.82
CA THR A 35 11.20 -4.20 18.40
C THR A 35 12.39 -3.31 18.16
N LEU A 36 12.67 -2.36 19.06
CA LEU A 36 13.86 -1.51 19.00
C LEU A 36 15.15 -2.33 19.13
N LEU A 37 15.23 -3.28 20.06
CA LEU A 37 16.39 -4.16 20.21
C LEU A 37 16.62 -5.02 18.95
N ALA A 38 15.55 -5.57 18.38
CA ALA A 38 15.63 -6.29 17.10
C ALA A 38 16.12 -5.38 15.96
N THR A 39 15.60 -4.15 15.87
CA THR A 39 16.08 -3.16 14.89
C THR A 39 17.55 -2.83 15.08
N LEU A 40 18.01 -2.60 16.31
CA LEU A 40 19.41 -2.29 16.61
C LEU A 40 20.33 -3.47 16.25
N TRP A 41 19.89 -4.71 16.48
CA TRP A 41 20.63 -5.90 16.04
C TRP A 41 20.69 -5.99 14.51
N GLY A 42 19.61 -5.65 13.82
CA GLY A 42 19.59 -5.49 12.36
C GLY A 42 20.57 -4.44 11.85
N VAL A 43 20.56 -3.25 12.44
CA VAL A 43 21.49 -2.16 12.10
C VAL A 43 22.94 -2.60 12.32
N TRP A 44 23.22 -3.37 13.38
CA TRP A 44 24.53 -3.96 13.61
C TRP A 44 24.93 -4.95 12.50
N ALA A 45 24.03 -5.84 12.08
CA ALA A 45 24.29 -6.78 10.98
C ALA A 45 24.51 -6.06 9.63
N ILE A 46 23.76 -4.98 9.37
CA ILE A 46 23.96 -4.09 8.22
C ILE A 46 25.36 -3.45 8.29
N TRP A 47 25.76 -2.92 9.45
CA TRP A 47 27.07 -2.32 9.63
C TRP A 47 28.21 -3.32 9.39
N VAL A 48 28.08 -4.56 9.87
CA VAL A 48 29.03 -5.64 9.58
C VAL A 48 29.11 -5.91 8.07
N THR A 49 27.97 -5.97 7.38
CA THR A 49 27.94 -6.15 5.91
C THR A 49 28.64 -5.02 5.17
N LEU A 50 28.45 -3.77 5.60
CA LEU A 50 29.09 -2.61 4.98
C LEU A 50 30.59 -2.53 5.27
N ARG A 51 31.03 -3.01 6.44
CA ARG A 51 32.45 -3.00 6.86
C ARG A 51 33.24 -4.15 6.23
N ASP A 52 32.71 -5.36 6.31
CA ASP A 52 33.40 -6.60 5.92
C ASP A 52 33.07 -7.04 4.49
N GLY A 53 32.04 -6.44 3.89
CA GLY A 53 31.55 -6.74 2.55
C GLY A 53 30.49 -7.85 2.51
N ILE A 54 29.95 -8.10 1.31
CA ILE A 54 28.90 -9.10 1.05
C ILE A 54 29.34 -10.53 1.40
N GLY A 55 30.65 -10.79 1.46
CA GLY A 55 31.19 -12.09 1.90
C GLY A 55 30.87 -12.46 3.35
N ALA A 56 30.35 -11.52 4.14
CA ALA A 56 29.82 -11.80 5.48
C ALA A 56 28.49 -12.61 5.44
N TRP A 57 27.82 -12.66 4.29
CA TRP A 57 26.61 -13.43 4.06
C TRP A 57 26.93 -14.87 3.67
N GLY A 58 25.96 -15.77 3.82
CA GLY A 58 26.08 -17.19 3.47
C GLY A 58 26.07 -17.50 1.97
N LEU A 59 26.25 -16.48 1.13
CA LEU A 59 26.23 -16.61 -0.33
C LEU A 59 27.45 -17.39 -0.83
N ASN A 60 27.32 -17.94 -2.03
CA ASN A 60 28.41 -18.66 -2.70
C ASN A 60 28.47 -18.25 -4.18
N LYS A 61 29.57 -18.57 -4.87
CA LYS A 61 29.78 -18.28 -6.29
C LYS A 61 28.71 -18.87 -7.21
N SER A 62 28.05 -19.97 -6.82
CA SER A 62 26.93 -20.54 -7.59
C SER A 62 25.57 -20.01 -7.12
N VAL A 63 25.40 -19.80 -5.82
CA VAL A 63 24.16 -19.27 -5.22
C VAL A 63 24.42 -17.83 -4.80
N GLY A 64 24.38 -16.94 -5.80
CA GLY A 64 24.64 -15.51 -5.62
C GLY A 64 23.49 -14.73 -5.00
N TRP A 65 22.29 -15.32 -4.96
CA TRP A 65 21.11 -14.80 -4.27
C TRP A 65 20.47 -15.88 -3.42
N ALA A 66 20.05 -15.49 -2.21
CA ALA A 66 19.34 -16.35 -1.30
C ALA A 66 18.46 -15.49 -0.37
N TRP A 67 18.84 -15.29 0.89
CA TRP A 67 18.02 -14.60 1.90
C TRP A 67 17.76 -13.14 1.57
N ASP A 68 18.73 -12.45 0.97
CA ASP A 68 18.63 -11.09 0.48
C ASP A 68 17.42 -10.87 -0.45
N ILE A 69 17.42 -11.51 -1.62
CA ILE A 69 16.33 -11.34 -2.59
C ILE A 69 15.07 -12.08 -2.14
N THR A 70 15.18 -13.17 -1.37
CA THR A 70 14.02 -13.84 -0.76
C THR A 70 13.23 -12.87 0.12
N ASN A 71 13.92 -12.15 1.00
CA ASN A 71 13.31 -11.18 1.91
C ASN A 71 12.79 -9.96 1.16
N PHE A 72 13.52 -9.48 0.15
CA PHE A 72 13.05 -8.41 -0.74
C PHE A 72 11.68 -8.72 -1.35
N VAL A 73 11.55 -9.85 -2.05
CA VAL A 73 10.31 -10.23 -2.73
C VAL A 73 9.19 -10.53 -1.72
N TRP A 74 9.54 -11.08 -0.55
CA TRP A 74 8.59 -11.33 0.53
C TRP A 74 8.01 -10.02 1.10
N TRP A 75 8.87 -9.03 1.37
CA TRP A 75 8.43 -7.72 1.88
C TRP A 75 7.61 -6.93 0.84
N ILE A 76 8.02 -6.93 -0.43
CA ILE A 76 7.22 -6.34 -1.51
C ILE A 76 5.86 -7.05 -1.60
N GLY A 77 5.86 -8.39 -1.56
CA GLY A 77 4.64 -9.20 -1.56
C GLY A 77 3.66 -8.81 -0.44
N ILE A 78 4.15 -8.67 0.79
CA ILE A 78 3.35 -8.18 1.92
C ILE A 78 2.78 -6.79 1.65
N GLY A 79 3.58 -5.90 1.05
CA GLY A 79 3.19 -4.53 0.75
C GLY A 79 1.94 -4.44 -0.14
N HIS A 80 1.74 -5.37 -1.06
CA HIS A 80 0.66 -5.29 -2.06
C HIS A 80 -0.76 -5.38 -1.50
N ALA A 81 -0.97 -6.10 -0.40
CA ALA A 81 -2.33 -6.27 0.14
C ALA A 81 -2.95 -4.95 0.61
N GLY A 82 -2.15 -4.03 1.15
CA GLY A 82 -2.68 -2.75 1.63
C GLY A 82 -3.27 -1.90 0.52
N THR A 83 -2.52 -1.75 -0.57
CA THR A 83 -2.97 -1.06 -1.79
C THR A 83 -4.11 -1.78 -2.50
N LEU A 84 -4.17 -3.11 -2.46
CA LEU A 84 -5.32 -3.84 -2.98
C LEU A 84 -6.59 -3.54 -2.16
N ILE A 85 -6.48 -3.57 -0.83
CA ILE A 85 -7.59 -3.27 0.07
C ILE A 85 -8.09 -1.83 -0.13
N SER A 86 -7.20 -0.87 -0.33
CA SER A 86 -7.58 0.53 -0.48
C SER A 86 -8.05 0.90 -1.89
N ALA A 87 -7.45 0.34 -2.93
CA ALA A 87 -7.78 0.66 -4.32
C ALA A 87 -8.79 -0.31 -4.94
N VAL A 88 -8.47 -1.60 -5.02
CA VAL A 88 -9.30 -2.60 -5.73
C VAL A 88 -10.68 -2.75 -5.07
N LEU A 89 -10.73 -2.85 -3.74
CA LEU A 89 -12.01 -2.94 -3.03
C LEU A 89 -12.83 -1.64 -3.14
N LEU A 90 -12.18 -0.48 -3.30
CA LEU A 90 -12.88 0.77 -3.58
C LEU A 90 -13.53 0.75 -4.97
N LEU A 91 -12.83 0.25 -5.98
CA LEU A 91 -13.39 0.09 -7.34
C LEU A 91 -14.59 -0.86 -7.36
N PHE A 92 -14.53 -1.95 -6.58
CA PHE A 92 -15.67 -2.86 -6.36
C PHE A 92 -16.72 -2.33 -5.36
N ARG A 93 -16.57 -1.09 -4.90
CA ARG A 93 -17.48 -0.40 -3.95
C ARG A 93 -17.77 -1.23 -2.69
N GLN A 94 -16.80 -2.00 -2.22
CA GLN A 94 -16.93 -2.87 -1.06
C GLN A 94 -16.81 -2.07 0.24
N GLN A 95 -17.93 -1.93 0.97
CA GLN A 95 -18.02 -1.08 2.17
C GLN A 95 -17.21 -1.60 3.37
N TRP A 96 -16.90 -2.89 3.43
CA TRP A 96 -16.17 -3.47 4.56
C TRP A 96 -14.69 -3.06 4.62
N ARG A 97 -14.12 -2.52 3.53
CA ARG A 97 -12.73 -2.04 3.50
C ARG A 97 -12.49 -0.85 4.43
N VAL A 98 -13.53 -0.06 4.71
CA VAL A 98 -13.45 1.24 5.38
C VAL A 98 -12.88 1.16 6.80
N ALA A 99 -13.11 0.05 7.51
CA ALA A 99 -12.55 -0.15 8.85
C ALA A 99 -11.08 -0.59 8.86
N ILE A 100 -10.50 -0.86 7.68
CA ILE A 100 -9.21 -1.55 7.52
C ILE A 100 -8.23 -0.75 6.67
N ASN A 101 -8.73 0.00 5.67
CA ASN A 101 -7.96 0.68 4.63
C ASN A 101 -6.73 1.41 5.18
N ARG A 102 -6.88 2.21 6.25
CA ARG A 102 -5.82 3.06 6.75
C ARG A 102 -4.66 2.28 7.36
N SER A 103 -4.97 1.26 8.15
CA SER A 103 -3.95 0.37 8.73
C SER A 103 -3.28 -0.47 7.65
N ALA A 104 -4.02 -0.86 6.61
CA ALA A 104 -3.50 -1.63 5.49
C ALA A 104 -2.57 -0.78 4.60
N GLU A 105 -2.93 0.47 4.29
CA GLU A 105 -2.06 1.42 3.57
C GLU A 105 -0.76 1.72 4.34
N ALA A 106 -0.84 1.90 5.66
CA ALA A 106 0.35 2.08 6.50
C ALA A 106 1.27 0.84 6.46
N MET A 107 0.68 -0.36 6.47
CA MET A 107 1.40 -1.62 6.32
C MET A 107 2.17 -1.65 4.99
N THR A 108 1.55 -1.24 3.87
CA THR A 108 2.21 -1.15 2.57
C THR A 108 3.47 -0.29 2.64
N ILE A 109 3.33 0.93 3.14
CA ILE A 109 4.44 1.90 3.17
C ILE A 109 5.61 1.36 4.01
N PHE A 110 5.32 0.80 5.18
CA PHE A 110 6.37 0.25 6.04
C PHE A 110 7.01 -1.01 5.48
N ALA A 111 6.24 -1.88 4.82
CA ALA A 111 6.76 -3.08 4.16
C ALA A 111 7.65 -2.71 2.96
N VAL A 112 7.25 -1.75 2.13
CA VAL A 112 8.05 -1.26 1.00
C VAL A 112 9.35 -0.60 1.48
N LEU A 113 9.32 0.11 2.61
CA LEU A 113 10.55 0.62 3.25
C LEU A 113 11.49 -0.49 3.72
N GLN A 114 10.97 -1.63 4.17
CA GLN A 114 11.81 -2.79 4.49
C GLN A 114 12.39 -3.41 3.22
N ALA A 115 11.54 -3.57 2.20
CA ALA A 115 11.95 -4.14 0.93
C ALA A 115 13.07 -3.31 0.28
N SER A 116 12.97 -1.98 0.26
CA SER A 116 13.94 -1.10 -0.40
C SER A 116 15.34 -1.15 0.20
N ILE A 117 15.50 -1.65 1.42
CA ILE A 117 16.82 -1.86 2.04
C ILE A 117 17.61 -2.92 1.25
N PHE A 118 16.95 -3.97 0.75
CA PHE A 118 17.64 -5.11 0.14
C PHE A 118 18.27 -4.80 -1.22
N PRO A 119 17.60 -4.15 -2.20
CA PRO A 119 18.22 -3.73 -3.47
C PRO A 119 19.43 -2.82 -3.30
N ILE A 120 19.51 -2.09 -2.19
CA ILE A 120 20.65 -1.23 -1.88
C ILE A 120 21.75 -2.09 -1.24
N LEU A 121 21.40 -2.85 -0.20
CA LEU A 121 22.38 -3.53 0.65
C LEU A 121 23.01 -4.75 -0.02
N HIS A 122 22.32 -5.45 -0.91
CA HIS A 122 22.88 -6.62 -1.60
C HIS A 122 23.93 -6.25 -2.66
N LEU A 123 24.06 -4.96 -3.00
CA LEU A 123 25.09 -4.51 -3.91
C LEU A 123 26.45 -4.61 -3.24
N GLY A 124 27.47 -5.09 -3.97
CA GLY A 124 28.84 -5.05 -3.48
C GLY A 124 29.39 -3.63 -3.26
N ARG A 125 28.79 -2.62 -3.91
CA ARG A 125 29.19 -1.19 -3.82
C ARG A 125 27.95 -0.29 -3.75
N PRO A 126 27.25 -0.23 -2.61
CA PRO A 126 25.99 0.51 -2.48
C PRO A 126 26.12 2.02 -2.71
N TRP A 127 27.29 2.62 -2.46
CA TRP A 127 27.52 4.06 -2.68
C TRP A 127 27.50 4.48 -4.16
N LEU A 128 27.56 3.54 -5.10
CA LEU A 128 27.48 3.79 -6.54
C LEU A 128 26.07 3.59 -7.12
N LEU A 129 25.05 3.38 -6.28
CA LEU A 129 23.67 3.17 -6.72
C LEU A 129 23.13 4.26 -7.67
N HIS A 130 23.64 5.49 -7.54
CA HIS A 130 23.25 6.62 -8.38
C HIS A 130 23.52 6.42 -9.87
N PHE A 131 24.39 5.48 -10.27
CA PHE A 131 24.60 5.14 -11.68
C PHE A 131 23.43 4.44 -12.34
N ASN A 132 22.54 3.80 -11.56
CA ASN A 132 21.32 3.20 -12.11
C ASN A 132 20.26 4.26 -12.45
N LEU A 133 20.46 5.52 -12.04
CA LEU A 133 19.53 6.61 -12.36
C LEU A 133 19.95 7.26 -13.67
N PRO A 134 19.00 7.56 -14.58
CA PRO A 134 19.30 8.23 -15.84
C PRO A 134 19.57 9.72 -15.58
N ILE A 135 20.76 10.04 -15.07
CA ILE A 135 21.22 11.39 -14.76
C ILE A 135 22.40 11.75 -15.68
N PRO A 136 22.34 12.90 -16.39
CA PRO A 136 23.47 13.40 -17.16
C PRO A 136 24.74 13.48 -16.30
N ASN A 137 25.86 12.99 -16.82
CA ASN A 137 27.10 12.86 -16.07
C ASN A 137 28.32 13.26 -16.90
N GLN A 138 29.46 13.37 -16.20
CA GLN A 138 30.74 13.82 -16.75
C GLN A 138 31.50 12.72 -17.51
N TYR A 139 30.92 11.52 -17.64
CA TYR A 139 31.57 10.36 -18.26
C TYR A 139 31.25 10.23 -19.75
N GLY A 140 30.97 11.36 -20.42
CA GLY A 140 30.61 11.38 -21.84
C GLY A 140 29.23 10.79 -22.12
N SER A 141 28.20 11.24 -21.40
CA SER A 141 26.82 10.76 -21.53
C SER A 141 26.66 9.25 -21.30
N LEU A 142 27.31 8.72 -20.26
CA LEU A 142 27.12 7.32 -19.89
C LEU A 142 25.70 7.12 -19.34
N TRP A 143 24.91 6.21 -19.91
CA TRP A 143 23.59 5.85 -19.38
C TRP A 143 23.54 4.37 -19.00
N ASP A 144 22.63 4.01 -18.10
CA ASP A 144 22.33 2.60 -17.83
C ASP A 144 21.33 2.03 -18.85
N ASN A 145 21.29 0.71 -18.94
CA ASN A 145 20.48 -0.02 -19.91
C ASN A 145 19.05 -0.20 -19.41
N PHE A 146 18.06 0.07 -20.27
CA PHE A 146 16.65 -0.15 -19.97
C PHE A 146 16.16 -1.59 -20.25
N ASN A 147 17.09 -2.54 -20.40
CA ASN A 147 16.77 -3.93 -20.73
C ASN A 147 16.79 -4.87 -19.52
N SER A 148 17.43 -4.46 -18.43
CA SER A 148 17.52 -5.24 -17.20
C SER A 148 16.26 -5.11 -16.34
N PRO A 149 15.61 -6.22 -15.96
CA PRO A 149 14.52 -6.21 -14.99
C PRO A 149 14.88 -5.56 -13.65
N LEU A 150 16.14 -5.67 -13.21
CA LEU A 150 16.63 -5.00 -12.00
C LEU A 150 16.53 -3.47 -12.08
N LEU A 151 16.68 -2.88 -13.27
CA LEU A 151 16.48 -1.44 -13.44
C LEU A 151 14.98 -1.11 -13.41
N TRP A 152 14.13 -1.95 -14.01
CA TRP A 152 12.68 -1.77 -13.95
C TRP A 152 12.19 -1.80 -12.51
N ASP A 153 12.78 -2.65 -11.67
CA ASP A 153 12.54 -2.72 -10.23
C ASP A 153 12.78 -1.38 -9.51
N VAL A 154 13.83 -0.65 -9.88
CA VAL A 154 14.10 0.69 -9.33
C VAL A 154 12.93 1.64 -9.63
N PHE A 155 12.44 1.66 -10.87
CA PHE A 155 11.29 2.49 -11.26
C PHE A 155 9.99 2.03 -10.60
N ALA A 156 9.76 0.71 -10.54
CA ALA A 156 8.56 0.10 -9.98
C ALA A 156 8.46 0.38 -8.47
N ILE A 157 9.52 0.13 -7.70
CA ILE A 157 9.53 0.36 -6.25
C ILE A 157 9.42 1.85 -5.94
N ALA A 158 10.15 2.71 -6.66
CA ALA A 158 10.09 4.16 -6.43
C ALA A 158 8.70 4.73 -6.72
N THR A 159 8.09 4.32 -7.84
CA THR A 159 6.72 4.72 -8.21
C THR A 159 5.71 4.14 -7.22
N TYR A 160 5.84 2.88 -6.86
CA TYR A 160 4.95 2.22 -5.90
C TYR A 160 4.98 2.89 -4.53
N PHE A 161 6.17 3.15 -3.99
CA PHE A 161 6.34 3.83 -2.70
C PHE A 161 5.75 5.25 -2.74
N SER A 162 6.13 6.04 -3.74
CA SER A 162 5.71 7.43 -3.85
C SER A 162 4.19 7.58 -4.07
N VAL A 163 3.61 6.79 -4.98
CA VAL A 163 2.15 6.78 -5.24
C VAL A 163 1.38 6.29 -4.01
N SER A 164 1.84 5.24 -3.34
CA SER A 164 1.19 4.74 -2.12
C SER A 164 1.23 5.77 -0.99
N LEU A 165 2.36 6.49 -0.85
CA LEU A 165 2.51 7.55 0.14
C LEU A 165 1.54 8.71 -0.11
N VAL A 166 1.45 9.21 -1.35
CA VAL A 166 0.52 10.32 -1.65
C VAL A 166 -0.94 9.87 -1.56
N PHE A 167 -1.25 8.63 -1.93
CA PHE A 167 -2.61 8.08 -1.83
C PHE A 167 -3.07 8.00 -0.36
N TRP A 168 -2.24 7.40 0.50
CA TRP A 168 -2.49 7.32 1.95
C TRP A 168 -2.58 8.71 2.59
N TRP A 169 -1.66 9.61 2.21
CA TRP A 169 -1.61 10.96 2.74
C TRP A 169 -2.85 11.80 2.39
N VAL A 170 -3.30 11.76 1.13
CA VAL A 170 -4.53 12.47 0.71
C VAL A 170 -5.73 11.96 1.51
N GLY A 171 -5.82 10.64 1.71
CA GLY A 171 -6.86 10.07 2.55
C GLY A 171 -6.81 10.60 3.99
N LEU A 172 -5.63 10.87 4.56
CA LEU A 172 -5.42 11.26 5.96
C LEU A 172 -5.78 12.73 6.25
N LEU A 173 -5.88 13.59 5.25
CA LEU A 173 -6.15 15.03 5.42
C LEU A 173 -7.34 15.34 6.35
N PRO A 174 -8.55 14.78 6.15
CA PRO A 174 -9.68 15.02 7.04
C PRO A 174 -9.42 14.47 8.45
N ASP A 175 -8.81 13.29 8.58
CA ASP A 175 -8.57 12.71 9.90
C ASP A 175 -7.54 13.54 10.70
N PHE A 176 -6.52 14.11 10.04
CA PHE A 176 -5.59 15.04 10.68
C PHE A 176 -6.25 16.36 11.07
N ALA A 177 -7.20 16.87 10.27
CA ALA A 177 -7.94 18.07 10.63
C ALA A 177 -8.75 17.86 11.92
N MET A 178 -9.33 16.67 12.09
CA MET A 178 -10.05 16.27 13.30
C MET A 178 -9.13 16.22 14.52
N LEU A 179 -7.97 15.58 14.38
CA LEU A 179 -6.97 15.52 15.46
C LEU A 179 -6.39 16.90 15.79
N ARG A 180 -6.16 17.77 14.80
CA ARG A 180 -5.74 19.16 14.99
C ARG A 180 -6.75 19.94 15.84
N ASP A 181 -8.03 19.76 15.56
CA ASP A 181 -9.11 20.51 16.22
C ASP A 181 -9.40 20.00 17.63
N ARG A 182 -9.05 18.74 17.92
CA ARG A 182 -9.12 18.09 19.25
C ARG A 182 -7.84 18.28 20.10
N ALA A 183 -6.67 18.43 19.48
CA ALA A 183 -5.39 18.44 20.18
C ALA A 183 -5.27 19.59 21.20
N ILE A 184 -5.06 19.22 22.47
CA ILE A 184 -4.88 20.15 23.60
C ILE A 184 -3.45 20.70 23.62
N LYS A 185 -2.44 19.86 23.35
CA LYS A 185 -1.03 20.24 23.45
C LYS A 185 -0.61 21.11 22.25
N PRO A 186 0.07 22.24 22.45
CA PRO A 186 0.41 23.18 21.38
C PRO A 186 1.33 22.57 20.32
N PHE A 187 2.28 21.73 20.73
CA PHE A 187 3.20 21.04 19.81
C PHE A 187 2.46 20.03 18.91
N GLN A 188 1.61 19.18 19.49
CA GLN A 188 0.80 18.22 18.73
C GLN A 188 -0.14 18.94 17.76
N LYS A 189 -0.78 20.02 18.21
CA LYS A 189 -1.64 20.85 17.38
C LYS A 189 -0.87 21.48 16.21
N LYS A 190 0.35 21.96 16.43
CA LYS A 190 1.22 22.49 15.36
C LYS A 190 1.54 21.42 14.32
N ILE A 191 1.88 20.20 14.76
CA ILE A 191 2.13 19.07 13.86
C ILE A 191 0.88 18.74 13.05
N TYR A 192 -0.27 18.46 13.67
CA TYR A 192 -1.49 18.13 12.91
C TYR A 192 -1.99 19.30 12.05
N SER A 193 -1.73 20.55 12.42
CA SER A 193 -1.97 21.71 11.56
C SER A 193 -1.07 21.72 10.32
N LEU A 194 0.18 21.27 10.44
CA LEU A 194 1.08 21.11 9.31
C LEU A 194 0.66 19.93 8.43
N LEU A 195 0.28 18.80 9.01
CA LEU A 195 -0.09 17.59 8.26
C LEU A 195 -1.46 17.72 7.56
N SER A 196 -2.39 18.53 8.07
CA SER A 196 -3.74 18.69 7.49
C SER A 196 -3.85 19.70 6.35
N PHE A 197 -2.78 20.46 6.02
CA PHE A 197 -2.75 21.48 4.95
C PHE A 197 -3.92 22.51 5.00
N GLY A 198 -4.42 22.83 6.19
CA GLY A 198 -5.56 23.74 6.37
C GLY A 198 -6.90 23.16 5.93
N TRP A 199 -7.03 21.83 5.86
CA TRP A 199 -8.29 21.15 5.54
C TRP A 199 -9.41 21.63 6.48
N SER A 200 -10.51 22.07 5.85
CA SER A 200 -11.66 22.69 6.51
C SER A 200 -12.96 21.92 6.28
N GLY A 201 -12.99 20.92 5.39
CA GLY A 201 -14.18 20.10 5.12
C GLY A 201 -15.27 20.81 4.31
N ARG A 202 -14.92 21.69 3.37
CA ARG A 202 -15.90 22.35 2.49
C ARG A 202 -16.50 21.38 1.48
N ALA A 203 -17.75 21.58 1.09
CA ALA A 203 -18.43 20.76 0.08
C ALA A 203 -17.64 20.64 -1.24
N LYS A 204 -17.01 21.74 -1.69
CA LYS A 204 -16.16 21.77 -2.90
C LYS A 204 -14.88 20.94 -2.74
N ASP A 205 -14.28 20.95 -1.55
CA ASP A 205 -13.04 20.20 -1.27
C ASP A 205 -13.34 18.71 -1.20
N TRP A 206 -14.45 18.33 -0.56
CA TRP A 206 -14.97 16.97 -0.50
C TRP A 206 -15.26 16.39 -1.89
N GLN A 207 -15.95 17.13 -2.77
CA GLN A 207 -16.21 16.70 -4.15
C GLN A 207 -14.90 16.42 -4.93
N ARG A 208 -13.87 17.25 -4.73
CA ARG A 208 -12.58 17.07 -5.40
C ARG A 208 -11.77 15.92 -4.82
N MET A 209 -11.83 15.74 -3.50
CA MET A 209 -11.14 14.66 -2.80
C MET A 209 -11.71 13.29 -3.21
N GLU A 210 -13.04 13.16 -3.31
CA GLU A 210 -13.69 11.93 -3.77
C GLU A 210 -13.22 11.53 -5.18
N GLU A 211 -13.25 12.48 -6.12
CA GLU A 211 -12.74 12.25 -7.48
C GLU A 211 -11.25 11.88 -7.47
N THR A 212 -10.44 12.56 -6.65
CA THR A 212 -8.99 12.31 -6.55
C THR A 212 -8.71 10.90 -6.03
N ILE A 213 -9.39 10.47 -4.97
CA ILE A 213 -9.24 9.13 -4.40
C ILE A 213 -9.69 8.05 -5.40
N LEU A 214 -10.80 8.28 -6.11
CA LEU A 214 -11.28 7.33 -7.12
C LEU A 214 -10.29 7.17 -8.28
N LEU A 215 -9.75 8.29 -8.79
CA LEU A 215 -8.76 8.28 -9.86
C LEU A 215 -7.44 7.62 -9.40
N LEU A 216 -6.97 7.94 -8.19
CA LEU A 216 -5.78 7.32 -7.62
C LEU A 216 -5.97 5.81 -7.43
N ALA A 217 -7.15 5.34 -7.01
CA ALA A 217 -7.44 3.91 -6.93
C ALA A 217 -7.45 3.23 -8.32
N GLY A 218 -7.96 3.92 -9.33
CA GLY A 218 -7.90 3.47 -10.73
C GLY A 218 -6.47 3.36 -11.25
N ILE A 219 -5.58 4.27 -10.85
CA ILE A 219 -4.15 4.27 -11.23
C ILE A 219 -3.35 3.23 -10.41
N ALA A 220 -3.60 3.14 -9.11
CA ALA A 220 -2.88 2.25 -8.20
C ALA A 220 -3.20 0.78 -8.45
N THR A 221 -4.38 0.44 -8.97
CA THR A 221 -4.76 -0.96 -9.24
C THR A 221 -3.86 -1.62 -10.29
N PRO A 222 -3.65 -1.05 -11.50
CA PRO A 222 -2.65 -1.53 -12.44
C PRO A 222 -1.23 -1.53 -11.88
N LEU A 223 -0.86 -0.50 -11.09
CA LEU A 223 0.46 -0.40 -10.46
C LEU A 223 0.76 -1.57 -9.52
N VAL A 224 -0.21 -2.00 -8.71
CA VAL A 224 -0.05 -3.17 -7.83
C VAL A 224 0.23 -4.44 -8.63
N ILE A 225 -0.37 -4.58 -9.80
CA ILE A 225 -0.16 -5.75 -10.66
C ILE A 225 1.18 -5.64 -11.39
N SER A 226 1.57 -4.45 -11.88
CA SER A 226 2.82 -4.24 -12.61
C SER A 226 4.04 -4.46 -11.72
N VAL A 227 4.07 -3.88 -10.51
CA VAL A 227 5.25 -3.90 -9.64
C VAL A 227 5.65 -5.33 -9.29
N HIS A 228 4.69 -6.16 -8.88
CA HIS A 228 4.98 -7.54 -8.52
C HIS A 228 5.22 -8.45 -9.74
N THR A 229 4.72 -8.02 -10.92
CA THR A 229 5.07 -8.64 -12.22
C THR A 229 6.50 -8.31 -12.62
N ILE A 230 6.97 -7.09 -12.39
CA ILE A 230 8.35 -6.66 -12.68
C ILE A 230 9.34 -7.41 -11.79
N VAL A 231 9.07 -7.49 -10.49
CA VAL A 231 9.86 -8.30 -9.55
C VAL A 231 9.86 -9.78 -9.96
N SER A 232 8.76 -10.28 -10.54
CA SER A 232 8.70 -11.62 -11.08
C SER A 232 9.55 -11.80 -12.35
N PHE A 233 9.77 -10.74 -13.14
CA PHE A 233 10.58 -10.81 -14.35
C PHE A 233 12.06 -11.03 -14.06
N ASP A 234 12.57 -10.60 -12.89
CA ASP A 234 13.94 -10.92 -12.44
C ASP A 234 14.26 -12.41 -12.52
N PHE A 235 13.25 -13.26 -12.29
CA PHE A 235 13.36 -14.71 -12.40
C PHE A 235 12.90 -15.21 -13.76
N ALA A 236 11.69 -14.82 -14.19
CA ALA A 236 11.02 -15.37 -15.36
C ALA A 236 11.79 -15.15 -16.68
N THR A 237 12.49 -14.03 -16.81
CA THR A 237 13.27 -13.71 -18.02
C THR A 237 14.68 -14.30 -18.00
N SER A 238 15.07 -14.97 -16.91
CA SER A 238 16.33 -15.71 -16.84
C SER A 238 16.27 -16.99 -17.69
N VAL A 239 17.43 -17.58 -17.96
CA VAL A 239 17.57 -18.88 -18.65
C VAL A 239 17.76 -20.04 -17.67
N VAL A 240 17.69 -19.80 -16.36
CA VAL A 240 17.85 -20.81 -15.32
C VAL A 240 16.63 -21.75 -15.32
N SER A 241 16.88 -23.07 -15.35
CA SER A 241 15.79 -24.06 -15.26
C SER A 241 15.04 -23.94 -13.94
N GLY A 242 13.71 -23.98 -14.00
CA GLY A 242 12.83 -23.72 -12.87
C GLY A 242 12.61 -22.25 -12.51
N TRP A 243 13.28 -21.30 -13.20
CA TRP A 243 12.95 -19.87 -13.20
C TRP A 243 12.32 -19.44 -14.53
N HIS A 244 12.82 -19.96 -15.65
CA HIS A 244 12.33 -19.60 -16.98
C HIS A 244 10.91 -20.15 -17.21
N THR A 245 9.89 -19.35 -16.88
CA THR A 245 8.48 -19.73 -17.05
C THR A 245 7.59 -18.51 -17.22
N THR A 246 6.49 -18.70 -17.94
CA THR A 246 5.54 -17.63 -18.27
C THR A 246 4.42 -17.46 -17.23
N ILE A 247 4.26 -18.41 -16.30
CA ILE A 247 3.22 -18.35 -15.28
C ILE A 247 3.61 -17.49 -14.08
N PHE A 248 4.90 -17.17 -13.90
CA PHE A 248 5.39 -16.45 -12.73
C PHE A 248 4.71 -15.10 -12.49
N PRO A 249 4.52 -14.20 -13.48
CA PRO A 249 3.90 -12.90 -13.20
C PRO A 249 2.53 -12.96 -12.50
N PRO A 250 1.50 -13.66 -13.04
CA PRO A 250 0.22 -13.75 -12.34
C PRO A 250 0.31 -14.59 -11.05
N TYR A 251 1.17 -15.61 -11.00
CA TYR A 251 1.37 -16.44 -9.82
C TYR A 251 1.97 -15.64 -8.64
N PHE A 252 3.02 -14.86 -8.90
CA PHE A 252 3.67 -14.03 -7.90
C PHE A 252 2.68 -13.00 -7.36
N VAL A 253 1.86 -12.38 -8.22
CA VAL A 253 0.79 -11.45 -7.81
C VAL A 253 -0.21 -12.15 -6.90
N ALA A 254 -0.67 -13.36 -7.24
CA ALA A 254 -1.56 -14.13 -6.37
C ALA A 254 -0.92 -14.44 -5.00
N GLY A 255 0.37 -14.81 -4.99
CA GLY A 255 1.14 -15.01 -3.78
C GLY A 255 1.31 -13.74 -2.92
N ALA A 256 1.47 -12.58 -3.56
CA ALA A 256 1.52 -11.28 -2.87
C ALA A 256 0.18 -10.97 -2.18
N ILE A 257 -0.94 -11.21 -2.86
CA ILE A 257 -2.28 -11.08 -2.27
C ILE A 257 -2.42 -12.03 -1.08
N PHE A 258 -1.99 -13.28 -1.23
CA PHE A 258 -2.11 -14.30 -0.21
C PHE A 258 -1.31 -13.97 1.07
N SER A 259 -0.01 -13.69 0.92
CA SER A 259 0.89 -13.30 2.03
C SER A 259 0.52 -11.95 2.66
N GLY A 260 0.16 -10.96 1.85
CA GLY A 260 -0.20 -9.65 2.37
C GLY A 260 -1.51 -9.66 3.16
N PHE A 261 -2.54 -10.39 2.73
CA PHE A 261 -3.78 -10.53 3.52
C PHE A 261 -3.55 -11.30 4.82
N ALA A 262 -2.64 -12.28 4.83
CA ALA A 262 -2.23 -12.95 6.05
C ALA A 262 -1.61 -11.96 7.06
N MET A 263 -0.68 -11.12 6.60
CA MET A 263 -0.05 -10.10 7.46
C MET A 263 -1.05 -9.05 7.95
N VAL A 264 -1.93 -8.53 7.07
CA VAL A 264 -2.99 -7.58 7.45
C VAL A 264 -3.90 -8.20 8.53
N SER A 265 -4.33 -9.45 8.33
CA SER A 265 -5.19 -10.17 9.27
C SER A 265 -4.52 -10.27 10.65
N LEU A 266 -3.24 -10.64 10.69
CA LEU A 266 -2.45 -10.74 11.92
C LEU A 266 -2.41 -9.39 12.67
N LEU A 267 -2.05 -8.31 11.97
CA LEU A 267 -1.94 -6.97 12.56
C LEU A 267 -3.29 -6.46 13.07
N LEU A 268 -4.35 -6.61 12.29
CA LEU A 268 -5.68 -6.14 12.65
C LEU A 268 -6.25 -6.88 13.85
N ILE A 269 -6.02 -8.19 13.98
CA ILE A 269 -6.49 -8.96 15.14
C ILE A 269 -5.81 -8.46 16.43
N ILE A 270 -4.51 -8.16 16.37
CA ILE A 270 -3.76 -7.60 17.50
C ILE A 270 -4.29 -6.19 17.83
N LEU A 271 -4.38 -5.30 16.83
CA LEU A 271 -4.89 -3.94 17.00
C LEU A 271 -6.32 -3.91 17.56
N ARG A 272 -7.18 -4.79 17.05
CA ARG A 272 -8.57 -4.94 17.51
C ARG A 272 -8.65 -5.11 19.02
N LYS A 273 -7.78 -5.94 19.60
CA LYS A 273 -7.75 -6.23 21.04
C LYS A 273 -7.03 -5.15 21.84
N VAL A 274 -5.84 -4.75 21.41
CA VAL A 274 -5.00 -3.78 22.15
C VAL A 274 -5.63 -2.39 22.18
N CYS A 275 -6.16 -1.93 21.06
CA CYS A 275 -6.75 -0.59 20.93
C CYS A 275 -8.25 -0.56 21.22
N LYS A 276 -8.86 -1.69 21.63
CA LYS A 276 -10.29 -1.84 21.91
C LYS A 276 -11.19 -1.44 20.73
N LEU A 277 -10.77 -1.72 19.50
CA LEU A 277 -11.49 -1.39 18.25
C LEU A 277 -12.45 -2.50 17.80
N GLU A 278 -12.90 -3.33 18.74
CA GLU A 278 -13.74 -4.51 18.50
C GLU A 278 -15.08 -4.21 17.83
N ALA A 279 -15.63 -3.02 18.06
CA ALA A 279 -16.88 -2.54 17.48
C ALA A 279 -16.74 -2.22 15.98
N TYR A 280 -15.56 -1.79 15.53
CA TYR A 280 -15.28 -1.43 14.14
C TYR A 280 -14.77 -2.65 13.38
N ILE A 281 -13.75 -3.33 13.91
CA ILE A 281 -13.17 -4.53 13.30
C ILE A 281 -13.96 -5.75 13.78
N THR A 282 -15.13 -5.96 13.18
CA THR A 282 -16.02 -7.09 13.51
C THR A 282 -15.52 -8.44 12.98
N LEU A 283 -16.09 -9.55 13.49
CA LEU A 283 -15.84 -10.91 12.97
C LEU A 283 -16.15 -11.07 11.48
N LYS A 284 -17.05 -10.25 10.91
CA LYS A 284 -17.34 -10.28 9.47
C LYS A 284 -16.12 -9.87 8.65
N HIS A 285 -15.34 -8.90 9.13
CA HIS A 285 -14.10 -8.50 8.45
C HIS A 285 -13.09 -9.64 8.42
N ILE A 286 -12.91 -10.33 9.55
CA ILE A 286 -12.02 -11.49 9.65
C ILE A 286 -12.47 -12.63 8.72
N GLU A 287 -13.77 -12.93 8.69
CA GLU A 287 -14.33 -13.94 7.79
C GLU A 287 -14.10 -13.62 6.31
N LEU A 288 -14.29 -12.35 5.91
CA LEU A 288 -14.07 -11.88 4.55
C LEU A 288 -12.58 -11.93 4.16
N MET A 289 -11.68 -11.47 5.03
CA MET A 289 -10.23 -11.54 4.79
C MET A 289 -9.77 -13.00 4.62
N ASN A 290 -10.23 -13.90 5.48
CA ASN A 290 -9.93 -15.32 5.35
C ASN A 290 -10.50 -15.93 4.06
N THR A 291 -11.63 -15.42 3.56
CA THR A 291 -12.21 -15.87 2.29
C THR A 291 -11.33 -15.42 1.12
N VAL A 292 -10.84 -14.19 1.11
CA VAL A 292 -9.89 -13.69 0.10
C VAL A 292 -8.60 -14.51 0.14
N MET A 293 -8.07 -14.77 1.34
CA MET A 293 -6.87 -15.59 1.54
C MET A 293 -7.05 -17.03 1.03
N LEU A 294 -8.22 -17.64 1.25
CA LEU A 294 -8.57 -18.96 0.72
C LEU A 294 -8.58 -18.99 -0.82
N VAL A 295 -9.17 -17.98 -1.45
CA VAL A 295 -9.22 -17.87 -2.92
C VAL A 295 -7.80 -17.69 -3.48
N ALA A 296 -7.02 -16.75 -2.92
CA ALA A 296 -5.65 -16.49 -3.36
C ALA A 296 -4.75 -17.72 -3.17
N GLY A 297 -4.83 -18.39 -2.02
CA GLY A 297 -4.10 -19.63 -1.75
C GLY A 297 -4.49 -20.77 -2.70
N SER A 298 -5.76 -20.84 -3.11
CA SER A 298 -6.21 -21.83 -4.10
C SER A 298 -5.67 -21.53 -5.50
N ILE A 299 -5.56 -20.26 -5.90
CA ILE A 299 -4.92 -19.85 -7.16
C ILE A 299 -3.44 -20.23 -7.15
N VAL A 300 -2.73 -19.97 -6.04
CA VAL A 300 -1.34 -20.38 -5.84
C VAL A 300 -1.20 -21.90 -5.93
N ALA A 301 -2.10 -22.67 -5.32
CA ALA A 301 -2.10 -24.13 -5.41
C ALA A 301 -2.26 -24.63 -6.86
N VAL A 302 -3.14 -23.99 -7.65
CA VAL A 302 -3.29 -24.29 -9.09
C VAL A 302 -2.00 -23.98 -9.85
N ALA A 303 -1.31 -22.89 -9.52
CA ALA A 303 -0.02 -22.56 -10.15
C ALA A 303 1.04 -23.61 -9.85
N TYR A 304 1.18 -24.06 -8.59
CA TYR A 304 2.11 -25.15 -8.24
C TYR A 304 1.82 -26.44 -9.00
N LEU A 305 0.54 -26.82 -9.10
CA LEU A 305 0.13 -28.00 -9.86
C LEU A 305 0.45 -27.84 -11.35
N THR A 306 0.24 -26.65 -11.89
CA THR A 306 0.54 -26.33 -13.29
C THR A 306 2.04 -26.44 -13.56
N GLU A 307 2.88 -25.89 -12.70
CA GLU A 307 4.34 -25.99 -12.81
C GLU A 307 4.82 -27.44 -12.77
N PHE A 308 4.33 -28.22 -11.80
CA PHE A 308 4.66 -29.63 -11.69
C PHE A 308 4.21 -30.42 -12.93
N PHE A 309 2.99 -30.16 -13.42
CA PHE A 309 2.46 -30.80 -14.62
C PHE A 309 3.27 -30.42 -15.87
N MET A 310 3.64 -29.15 -16.03
CA MET A 310 4.44 -28.68 -17.15
C MET A 310 5.86 -29.26 -17.10
N ALA A 311 6.46 -29.39 -15.91
CA ALA A 311 7.75 -30.05 -15.74
C ALA A 311 7.69 -31.53 -16.14
N MET A 312 6.64 -32.25 -15.73
CA MET A 312 6.40 -33.64 -16.14
C MET A 312 6.28 -33.78 -17.66
N ARG A 313 5.58 -32.84 -18.32
CA ARG A 313 5.39 -32.84 -19.79
C ARG A 313 6.59 -32.29 -20.57
N SER A 314 7.50 -31.57 -19.93
CA SER A 314 8.64 -30.96 -20.58
C SER A 314 9.53 -32.02 -21.24
N HIS A 315 10.17 -31.66 -22.35
CA HIS A 315 11.21 -32.50 -22.96
C HIS A 315 12.61 -32.20 -22.40
N SER A 316 12.76 -31.13 -21.61
CA SER A 316 14.02 -30.80 -20.94
C SER A 316 14.24 -31.68 -19.72
N GLU A 317 15.35 -32.42 -19.71
CA GLU A 317 15.77 -33.21 -18.55
C GLU A 317 16.10 -32.33 -17.34
N PHE A 318 16.63 -31.13 -17.57
CA PHE A 318 16.95 -30.17 -16.51
C PHE A 318 15.70 -29.69 -15.78
N GLU A 319 14.63 -29.35 -16.52
CA GLU A 319 13.35 -28.96 -15.90
C GLU A 319 12.78 -30.09 -15.03
N LYS A 320 12.76 -31.33 -15.54
CA LYS A 320 12.33 -32.49 -14.75
C LYS A 320 13.17 -32.68 -13.49
N TYR A 321 14.48 -32.57 -13.64
CA TYR A 321 15.42 -32.74 -12.53
C TYR A 321 15.21 -31.69 -11.42
N ILE A 322 14.98 -30.42 -11.77
CA ILE A 322 14.75 -29.36 -10.77
C ILE A 322 13.53 -29.68 -9.89
N PHE A 323 12.42 -30.14 -10.46
CA PHE A 323 11.23 -30.49 -9.67
C PHE A 323 11.43 -31.76 -8.82
N ILE A 324 12.20 -32.74 -9.31
CA ILE A 324 12.60 -33.90 -8.51
C ILE A 324 13.52 -33.45 -7.35
N ASN A 325 14.47 -32.57 -7.62
CA ASN A 325 15.38 -32.00 -6.62
C ASN A 325 14.61 -31.19 -5.56
N ARG A 326 13.58 -30.44 -5.95
CA ARG A 326 12.68 -29.75 -5.01
C ARG A 326 11.98 -30.76 -4.08
N ALA A 327 11.46 -31.87 -4.61
CA ALA A 327 10.70 -32.83 -3.82
C ALA A 327 11.55 -33.78 -2.95
N THR A 328 12.72 -34.20 -3.45
CA THR A 328 13.53 -35.28 -2.84
C THR A 328 14.98 -34.91 -2.56
N GLY A 329 15.44 -33.75 -3.02
CA GLY A 329 16.81 -33.28 -2.83
C GLY A 329 17.07 -32.72 -1.43
N ALA A 330 18.23 -32.09 -1.26
CA ALA A 330 18.71 -31.60 0.03
C ALA A 330 17.80 -30.55 0.69
N TYR A 331 16.98 -29.84 -0.09
CA TYR A 331 15.97 -28.89 0.40
C TYR A 331 14.54 -29.42 0.30
N GLY A 332 14.34 -30.74 0.20
CA GLY A 332 13.01 -31.35 0.19
C GLY A 332 12.17 -30.95 1.40
N TRP A 333 12.80 -30.80 2.57
CA TRP A 333 12.13 -30.31 3.78
C TRP A 333 11.53 -28.90 3.61
N ALA A 334 12.20 -28.00 2.89
CA ALA A 334 11.72 -26.64 2.64
C ALA A 334 10.54 -26.65 1.65
N PHE A 335 10.64 -27.47 0.60
CA PHE A 335 9.56 -27.67 -0.37
C PHE A 335 8.30 -28.27 0.28
N TRP A 336 8.41 -29.34 1.06
CA TRP A 336 7.25 -29.94 1.73
C TRP A 336 6.66 -29.02 2.80
N THR A 337 7.49 -28.26 3.52
CA THR A 337 7.01 -27.22 4.45
C THR A 337 6.20 -26.16 3.71
N MET A 338 6.71 -25.65 2.58
CA MET A 338 5.99 -24.71 1.72
C MET A 338 4.62 -25.26 1.29
N ILE A 339 4.56 -26.50 0.78
CA ILE A 339 3.32 -27.13 0.32
C ILE A 339 2.30 -27.28 1.46
N ILE A 340 2.74 -27.74 2.64
CA ILE A 340 1.85 -27.91 3.80
C ILE A 340 1.29 -26.55 4.26
N CYS A 341 2.15 -25.54 4.35
CA CYS A 341 1.79 -24.21 4.83
C CYS A 341 0.89 -23.45 3.84
N ASN A 342 1.16 -23.53 2.54
CA ASN A 342 0.44 -22.75 1.52
C ASN A 342 -0.77 -23.47 0.93
N ILE A 343 -0.80 -24.80 0.94
CA ILE A 343 -1.92 -25.58 0.40
C ILE A 343 -2.73 -26.19 1.55
N ALA A 344 -2.16 -27.12 2.31
CA ALA A 344 -2.96 -27.97 3.20
C ALA A 344 -3.73 -27.18 4.28
N LEU A 345 -3.06 -26.26 4.97
CA LEU A 345 -3.65 -25.52 6.09
C LEU A 345 -4.69 -24.46 5.65
N PRO A 346 -4.45 -23.64 4.61
CA PRO A 346 -5.43 -22.69 4.10
C PRO A 346 -6.73 -23.34 3.62
N GLN A 347 -6.71 -24.57 3.08
CA GLN A 347 -7.94 -25.27 2.67
C GLN A 347 -8.90 -25.53 3.85
N LEU A 348 -8.41 -25.55 5.10
CA LEU A 348 -9.28 -25.65 6.27
C LEU A 348 -10.20 -24.42 6.45
N LEU A 349 -9.92 -23.30 5.76
CA LEU A 349 -10.79 -22.12 5.76
C LEU A 349 -12.12 -22.34 5.00
N TRP A 350 -12.28 -23.43 4.24
CA TRP A 350 -13.59 -23.84 3.72
C TRP A 350 -14.60 -24.10 4.83
N PHE A 351 -14.14 -24.57 6.00
CA PHE A 351 -15.00 -24.79 7.15
C PHE A 351 -15.37 -23.47 7.82
N LYS A 352 -16.64 -23.05 7.66
CA LYS A 352 -17.17 -21.79 8.23
C LYS A 352 -16.90 -21.61 9.73
N LYS A 353 -16.90 -22.71 10.51
CA LYS A 353 -16.57 -22.69 11.94
C LYS A 353 -15.13 -22.23 12.19
N LEU A 354 -14.18 -22.74 11.42
CA LEU A 354 -12.77 -22.38 11.51
C LEU A 354 -12.50 -20.98 10.95
N ARG A 355 -13.12 -20.65 9.82
CA ARG A 355 -12.99 -19.33 9.17
C ARG A 355 -13.44 -18.16 10.05
N ARG A 356 -14.36 -18.38 11.00
CA ARG A 356 -14.86 -17.35 11.93
C ARG A 356 -14.13 -17.37 13.28
N SER A 357 -13.20 -18.30 13.51
CA SER A 357 -12.41 -18.38 14.72
C SER A 357 -11.20 -17.44 14.65
N ILE A 358 -11.11 -16.51 15.61
CA ILE A 358 -10.01 -15.54 15.67
C ILE A 358 -8.67 -16.27 15.88
N THR A 359 -8.61 -17.21 16.82
CA THR A 359 -7.39 -17.98 17.13
C THR A 359 -6.91 -18.76 15.92
N PHE A 360 -7.83 -19.41 15.20
CA PHE A 360 -7.49 -20.13 13.98
C PHE A 360 -6.99 -19.20 12.88
N SER A 361 -7.62 -18.02 12.72
CA SER A 361 -7.20 -17.01 11.75
C SER A 361 -5.77 -16.51 11.99
N VAL A 362 -5.38 -16.31 13.26
CA VAL A 362 -4.00 -15.95 13.64
C VAL A 362 -3.02 -17.07 13.29
N CYS A 363 -3.38 -18.31 13.62
CA CYS A 363 -2.54 -19.48 13.31
C CYS A 363 -2.31 -19.61 11.80
N VAL A 364 -3.37 -19.56 11.00
CA VAL A 364 -3.27 -19.64 9.54
C VAL A 364 -2.48 -18.45 8.99
N ALA A 365 -2.71 -17.22 9.46
CA ALA A 365 -1.97 -16.06 9.00
C ALA A 365 -0.45 -16.19 9.24
N LEU A 366 -0.03 -16.65 10.42
CA LEU A 366 1.39 -16.89 10.72
C LEU A 366 1.98 -17.97 9.81
N VAL A 367 1.27 -19.08 9.64
CA VAL A 367 1.73 -20.18 8.80
C VAL A 367 1.83 -19.77 7.33
N VAL A 368 0.88 -19.00 6.82
CA VAL A 368 0.93 -18.46 5.45
C VAL A 368 2.11 -17.52 5.27
N CYS A 369 2.40 -16.63 6.22
CA CYS A 369 3.57 -15.77 6.15
C CYS A 369 4.88 -16.57 6.06
N VAL A 370 5.01 -17.64 6.85
CA VAL A 370 6.16 -18.56 6.83
C VAL A 370 6.22 -19.37 5.53
N GLY A 371 5.09 -19.93 5.09
CA GLY A 371 5.00 -20.72 3.86
C GLY A 371 5.35 -19.91 2.61
N MET A 372 4.90 -18.64 2.55
CA MET A 372 5.22 -17.72 1.46
C MET A 372 6.66 -17.23 1.48
N TRP A 373 7.31 -17.20 2.65
CA TRP A 373 8.76 -17.00 2.72
C TRP A 373 9.50 -18.20 2.14
N PHE A 374 9.12 -19.42 2.52
CA PHE A 374 9.68 -20.64 1.95
C PHE A 374 9.42 -20.76 0.45
N GLU A 375 8.28 -20.27 -0.05
CA GLU A 375 8.01 -20.23 -1.49
C GLU A 375 9.12 -19.49 -2.25
N ARG A 376 9.45 -18.27 -1.81
CA ARG A 376 10.52 -17.48 -2.44
C ARG A 376 11.88 -18.17 -2.28
N PHE A 377 12.20 -18.63 -1.07
CA PHE A 377 13.44 -19.35 -0.80
C PHE A 377 13.60 -20.59 -1.69
N VAL A 378 12.53 -21.38 -1.84
CA VAL A 378 12.52 -22.59 -2.66
C VAL A 378 12.72 -22.22 -4.13
N ILE A 379 11.97 -21.26 -4.67
CA ILE A 379 12.14 -20.83 -6.07
C ILE A 379 13.60 -20.42 -6.33
N ILE A 380 14.18 -19.60 -5.44
CA ILE A 380 15.52 -19.03 -5.63
C ILE A 380 16.60 -20.09 -5.43
N VAL A 381 16.72 -20.64 -4.22
CA VAL A 381 17.88 -21.45 -3.82
C VAL A 381 17.84 -22.83 -4.48
N THR A 382 16.67 -23.47 -4.59
CA THR A 382 16.60 -24.84 -5.17
C THR A 382 16.88 -24.87 -6.68
N SER A 383 16.70 -23.73 -7.36
CA SER A 383 16.99 -23.60 -8.79
C SER A 383 18.44 -23.16 -9.07
N LEU A 384 19.11 -22.50 -8.11
CA LEU A 384 20.51 -22.06 -8.26
C LEU A 384 21.53 -23.07 -7.75
N HIS A 385 21.27 -23.78 -6.65
CA HIS A 385 22.26 -24.68 -6.05
C HIS A 385 22.50 -25.96 -6.88
N ARG A 386 21.61 -26.25 -7.83
CA ARG A 386 21.69 -27.31 -8.82
C ARG A 386 21.34 -26.73 -10.19
N GLY A 387 22.36 -26.36 -10.97
CA GLY A 387 22.19 -25.83 -12.33
C GLY A 387 22.54 -26.86 -13.41
N TYR A 388 22.71 -26.36 -14.64
CA TYR A 388 23.04 -27.17 -15.83
C TYR A 388 24.30 -28.04 -15.69
N LEU A 389 25.33 -27.54 -15.01
CA LEU A 389 26.61 -28.23 -14.86
C LEU A 389 26.74 -28.86 -13.47
N PRO A 390 26.90 -30.19 -13.35
CA PRO A 390 27.10 -30.84 -12.05
C PRO A 390 28.30 -30.34 -11.26
N SER A 391 29.34 -29.83 -11.92
CA SER A 391 30.55 -29.30 -11.26
C SER A 391 30.31 -28.01 -10.47
N SER A 392 29.24 -27.26 -10.76
CA SER A 392 28.87 -26.04 -10.02
C SER A 392 27.90 -26.29 -8.87
N TRP A 393 27.46 -27.54 -8.69
CA TRP A 393 26.51 -27.91 -7.65
C TRP A 393 27.07 -27.66 -6.26
N THR A 394 26.28 -27.00 -5.42
CA THR A 394 26.72 -26.63 -4.07
C THR A 394 25.55 -26.58 -3.09
N MET A 395 25.82 -26.16 -1.86
CA MET A 395 24.83 -25.93 -0.82
C MET A 395 24.87 -24.47 -0.40
N PHE A 396 23.79 -24.03 0.25
CA PHE A 396 23.64 -22.70 0.81
C PHE A 396 23.28 -22.87 2.29
N SER A 397 23.94 -22.11 3.15
CA SER A 397 23.63 -22.07 4.58
C SER A 397 23.71 -20.62 5.01
N PRO A 398 22.64 -20.04 5.57
CA PRO A 398 22.64 -18.64 5.99
C PRO A 398 23.58 -18.46 7.17
N THR A 399 24.27 -17.33 7.20
CA THR A 399 25.05 -16.89 8.35
C THR A 399 24.15 -16.18 9.37
N TRP A 400 24.71 -15.87 10.53
CA TRP A 400 24.03 -15.05 11.51
C TRP A 400 23.74 -13.62 10.98
N VAL A 401 24.51 -13.12 10.01
CA VAL A 401 24.31 -11.79 9.41
C VAL A 401 23.06 -11.77 8.54
N ASP A 402 22.85 -12.80 7.73
CA ASP A 402 21.62 -12.98 6.92
C ASP A 402 20.37 -12.95 7.81
N ILE A 403 20.41 -13.73 8.89
CA ILE A 403 19.32 -13.83 9.87
C ILE A 403 19.15 -12.52 10.63
N GLY A 404 20.26 -11.88 11.03
CA GLY A 404 20.27 -10.61 11.76
C GLY A 404 19.62 -9.48 10.98
N ILE A 405 19.92 -9.36 9.67
CA ILE A 405 19.26 -8.38 8.79
C ILE A 405 17.76 -8.68 8.69
N PHE A 406 17.37 -9.94 8.47
CA PHE A 406 15.95 -10.30 8.38
C PHE A 406 15.16 -9.97 9.65
N VAL A 407 15.65 -10.40 10.82
CA VAL A 407 15.03 -10.07 12.12
C VAL A 407 15.06 -8.57 12.38
N GLY A 408 16.11 -7.89 11.95
CA GLY A 408 16.23 -6.44 11.93
C GLY A 408 15.09 -5.74 11.20
N THR A 409 14.80 -6.17 9.96
CA THR A 409 13.69 -5.62 9.16
C THR A 409 12.33 -5.91 9.77
N LEU A 410 12.12 -7.08 10.38
CA LEU A 410 10.89 -7.37 11.15
C LEU A 410 10.76 -6.42 12.34
N GLY A 411 11.85 -6.24 13.11
CA GLY A 411 11.90 -5.30 14.22
C GLY A 411 11.56 -3.88 13.79
N PHE A 412 12.18 -3.41 12.69
CA PHE A 412 11.97 -2.05 12.19
C PHE A 412 10.55 -1.84 11.65
N PHE A 413 9.99 -2.82 10.96
CA PHE A 413 8.60 -2.81 10.52
C PHE A 413 7.63 -2.65 11.70
N PHE A 414 7.75 -3.50 12.73
CA PHE A 414 6.87 -3.42 13.90
C PHE A 414 7.12 -2.14 14.71
N LEU A 415 8.35 -1.64 14.78
CA LEU A 415 8.67 -0.37 15.41
C LEU A 415 7.92 0.79 14.73
N LEU A 416 7.97 0.89 13.40
CA LEU A 416 7.24 1.90 12.63
C LEU A 416 5.73 1.75 12.80
N PHE A 417 5.22 0.51 12.78
CA PHE A 417 3.80 0.25 12.95
C PHE A 417 3.30 0.61 14.37
N LEU A 418 4.09 0.35 15.41
CA LEU A 418 3.78 0.74 16.79
C LEU A 418 3.78 2.26 16.98
N LEU A 419 4.71 2.97 16.33
CA LEU A 419 4.71 4.44 16.31
C LEU A 419 3.49 4.98 15.57
N TYR A 420 3.15 4.41 14.42
CA TYR A 420 1.96 4.73 13.64
C TYR A 420 0.68 4.57 14.46
N ALA A 421 0.49 3.42 15.12
CA ALA A 421 -0.68 3.13 15.95
C ALA A 421 -0.90 4.14 17.09
N ARG A 422 0.14 4.92 17.44
CA ARG A 422 0.10 5.95 18.48
C ARG A 422 0.03 7.37 17.96
N SER A 423 0.43 7.63 16.72
CA SER A 423 0.53 8.99 16.19
C SER A 423 -0.48 9.29 15.10
N PHE A 424 -1.03 8.25 14.45
CA PHE A 424 -1.98 8.35 13.35
C PHE A 424 -3.30 7.65 13.69
N PRO A 425 -4.40 8.08 13.06
CA PRO A 425 -5.67 7.37 13.13
C PRO A 425 -5.55 6.02 12.41
N MET A 426 -5.89 4.93 13.10
CA MET A 426 -5.82 3.56 12.55
C MET A 426 -6.99 3.21 11.64
N ILE A 427 -8.08 3.97 11.73
CA ILE A 427 -9.33 3.80 10.99
C ILE A 427 -9.67 5.15 10.36
N ALA A 428 -10.09 5.15 9.08
CA ALA A 428 -10.52 6.36 8.38
C ALA A 428 -11.84 6.88 8.96
N GLN A 429 -11.78 7.95 9.76
CA GLN A 429 -12.94 8.44 10.50
C GLN A 429 -14.01 8.98 9.54
N ALA A 430 -13.57 9.76 8.56
CA ALA A 430 -14.46 10.35 7.55
C ALA A 430 -15.25 9.28 6.77
N GLU A 431 -14.57 8.20 6.34
CA GLU A 431 -15.22 7.13 5.59
C GLU A 431 -16.17 6.30 6.47
N VAL A 432 -15.80 6.00 7.73
CA VAL A 432 -16.68 5.28 8.66
C VAL A 432 -17.97 6.08 8.93
N LYS A 433 -17.85 7.39 9.15
CA LYS A 433 -19.01 8.27 9.38
C LYS A 433 -19.89 8.38 8.13
N GLY A 434 -19.29 8.53 6.95
CA GLY A 434 -20.01 8.55 5.67
C GLY A 434 -20.74 7.24 5.35
N GLY A 435 -20.08 6.10 5.56
CA GLY A 435 -20.68 4.78 5.34
C GLY A 435 -21.86 4.49 6.27
N ARG A 436 -21.83 5.01 7.50
CA ARG A 436 -22.98 4.95 8.41
C ARG A 436 -24.17 5.76 7.90
N SER A 437 -23.92 7.00 7.47
CA SER A 437 -24.99 7.89 7.00
C SER A 437 -25.81 7.27 5.86
N GLN A 438 -25.18 6.50 4.97
CA GLN A 438 -25.89 5.79 3.89
C GLN A 438 -26.80 4.65 4.37
N VAL A 439 -26.46 4.00 5.48
CA VAL A 439 -27.12 2.77 5.96
C VAL A 439 -28.27 3.10 6.91
N SER A 440 -28.12 4.15 7.72
CA SER A 440 -29.06 4.40 8.83
C SER A 440 -30.30 5.19 8.44
N GLY A 441 -30.27 6.00 7.37
CA GLY A 441 -31.40 6.89 7.07
C GLY A 441 -31.81 7.70 8.30
N ASP A 442 -30.83 8.23 9.03
CA ASP A 442 -30.98 8.83 10.36
C ASP A 442 -31.79 10.14 10.29
N ARG A 443 -33.12 10.00 10.40
CA ARG A 443 -34.02 11.07 10.86
C ARG A 443 -33.85 11.22 12.38
N CYS A 444 -32.80 11.91 12.82
CA CYS A 444 -32.75 12.35 14.21
C CYS A 444 -33.90 13.34 14.47
N GLN A 445 -34.71 13.06 15.49
CA GLN A 445 -35.71 14.00 16.00
C GLN A 445 -35.01 14.98 16.94
N GLY A 446 -34.75 16.20 16.47
CA GLY A 446 -34.22 17.28 17.31
C GLY A 446 -33.55 18.39 16.48
N THR A 447 -34.32 19.39 16.07
CA THR A 447 -33.85 20.58 15.35
C THR A 447 -33.14 21.56 16.28
N ASP A 448 -31.91 21.26 16.70
CA ASP A 448 -31.05 22.24 17.36
C ASP A 448 -30.35 23.14 16.33
N VAL A 449 -31.13 24.02 15.70
CA VAL A 449 -30.61 25.03 14.76
C VAL A 449 -30.09 26.22 15.57
N SER A 450 -28.81 26.18 15.94
CA SER A 450 -28.17 27.36 16.55
C SER A 450 -27.80 28.36 15.45
N ARG A 451 -28.43 29.54 15.46
CA ARG A 451 -28.11 30.67 14.58
C ARG A 451 -27.08 31.57 15.25
N GLN A 452 -25.95 31.80 14.59
CA GLN A 452 -24.94 32.75 15.06
C GLN A 452 -24.76 33.85 14.01
N GLU A 453 -25.02 35.10 14.38
CA GLU A 453 -25.00 36.25 13.48
C GLU A 453 -23.61 36.89 13.43
N SER A 454 -23.18 37.27 12.23
CA SER A 454 -22.02 38.12 11.97
C SER A 454 -22.45 39.26 11.06
N LEU A 455 -21.69 40.36 11.03
CA LEU A 455 -22.03 41.62 10.35
C LEU A 455 -22.56 41.53 8.90
N ASN A 456 -22.39 40.41 8.17
CA ASN A 456 -22.92 40.20 6.81
C ASN A 456 -23.34 38.75 6.49
N SER A 457 -23.33 37.84 7.47
CA SER A 457 -23.66 36.42 7.25
C SER A 457 -24.09 35.76 8.55
N TYR A 458 -24.96 34.75 8.47
CA TYR A 458 -25.30 33.92 9.62
C TYR A 458 -24.90 32.47 9.38
N LEU A 459 -24.57 31.80 10.48
CA LEU A 459 -24.22 30.37 10.50
C LEU A 459 -25.41 29.57 10.99
N LEU A 460 -25.74 28.50 10.28
CA LEU A 460 -26.66 27.47 10.73
C LEU A 460 -25.86 26.21 11.05
N THR A 461 -26.01 25.71 12.27
CA THR A 461 -25.41 24.44 12.70
C THR A 461 -26.48 23.37 12.77
N LEU A 462 -26.20 22.20 12.19
CA LEU A 462 -27.09 21.05 12.08
C LEU A 462 -26.40 19.79 12.60
N THR A 463 -27.17 18.74 12.87
CA THR A 463 -26.67 17.51 13.50
C THR A 463 -26.77 16.28 12.61
N SER A 464 -27.62 16.30 11.58
CA SER A 464 -27.77 15.22 10.61
C SER A 464 -27.44 15.64 9.16
N PRO A 465 -26.87 14.73 8.34
CA PRO A 465 -26.74 14.93 6.89
C PRO A 465 -28.08 15.15 6.16
N GLU A 466 -29.16 14.56 6.64
CA GLU A 466 -30.49 14.68 6.01
C GLU A 466 -31.07 16.07 6.23
N GLU A 467 -31.01 16.55 7.48
CA GLU A 467 -31.35 17.93 7.85
C GLU A 467 -30.56 18.93 7.02
N LEU A 468 -29.27 18.66 6.77
CA LEU A 468 -28.43 19.49 5.93
C LEU A 468 -28.98 19.60 4.51
N LEU A 469 -29.34 18.48 3.88
CA LEU A 469 -29.86 18.48 2.51
C LEU A 469 -31.22 19.17 2.42
N ASP A 470 -32.11 18.94 3.38
CA ASP A 470 -33.42 19.57 3.41
C ASP A 470 -33.33 21.07 3.66
N LYS A 471 -32.48 21.50 4.59
CA LYS A 471 -32.24 22.93 4.85
C LYS A 471 -31.62 23.63 3.63
N ILE A 472 -30.73 22.97 2.89
CA ILE A 472 -30.17 23.53 1.65
C ILE A 472 -31.27 23.72 0.59
N LYS A 473 -32.18 22.75 0.44
CA LYS A 473 -33.31 22.87 -0.49
C LYS A 473 -34.25 24.02 -0.09
N GLU A 474 -34.57 24.14 1.19
CA GLU A 474 -35.39 25.21 1.75
C GLU A 474 -34.75 26.59 1.48
N LEU A 475 -33.48 26.77 1.85
CA LEU A 475 -32.75 28.03 1.62
C LEU A 475 -32.66 28.42 0.15
N LYS A 476 -32.52 27.42 -0.75
CA LYS A 476 -32.54 27.66 -2.19
C LYS A 476 -33.92 28.07 -2.69
N SER A 477 -34.99 27.47 -2.17
CA SER A 477 -36.37 27.85 -2.51
C SER A 477 -36.71 29.27 -2.05
N GLU A 478 -36.12 29.72 -0.94
CA GLU A 478 -36.22 31.11 -0.45
C GLU A 478 -35.35 32.12 -1.23
N GLY A 479 -34.57 31.64 -2.22
CA GLY A 479 -33.63 32.44 -2.98
C GLY A 479 -32.51 33.05 -2.11
N ARG A 480 -32.06 32.34 -1.06
CA ARG A 480 -30.92 32.76 -0.24
C ARG A 480 -29.59 32.29 -0.85
N GLU A 481 -28.58 33.16 -0.76
CA GLU A 481 -27.23 32.85 -1.26
C GLU A 481 -26.44 32.06 -0.19
N ILE A 482 -26.21 30.77 -0.44
CA ILE A 482 -25.34 29.91 0.39
C ILE A 482 -23.89 30.14 -0.03
N GLN A 483 -23.06 30.67 0.87
CA GLN A 483 -21.65 30.96 0.59
C GLN A 483 -20.79 29.69 0.60
N GLU A 484 -20.85 28.96 1.71
CA GLU A 484 -20.09 27.72 1.93
C GLU A 484 -20.86 26.76 2.84
N VAL A 485 -20.55 25.47 2.69
CA VAL A 485 -21.06 24.38 3.55
C VAL A 485 -19.89 23.55 4.02
N TYR A 486 -19.80 23.33 5.33
CA TYR A 486 -18.76 22.57 5.99
C TYR A 486 -19.34 21.29 6.58
N THR A 487 -18.73 20.15 6.27
CA THR A 487 -19.17 18.83 6.73
C THR A 487 -17.98 18.00 7.25
N PRO A 488 -18.19 17.16 8.29
CA PRO A 488 -17.13 16.33 8.87
C PRO A 488 -16.72 15.15 7.98
N PHE A 489 -17.60 14.76 7.06
CA PHE A 489 -17.38 13.72 6.06
C PHE A 489 -18.13 14.06 4.76
N TYR A 490 -17.89 13.27 3.71
CA TYR A 490 -18.59 13.42 2.44
C TYR A 490 -20.08 13.06 2.57
N VAL A 491 -20.96 14.00 2.23
CA VAL A 491 -22.41 13.81 2.21
C VAL A 491 -22.89 13.59 0.77
N HIS A 492 -23.49 12.43 0.50
CA HIS A 492 -24.04 12.11 -0.83
C HIS A 492 -25.15 13.08 -1.22
N GLY A 493 -25.15 13.52 -2.48
CA GLY A 493 -26.14 14.47 -3.01
C GLY A 493 -25.88 15.93 -2.62
N LEU A 494 -24.93 16.24 -1.73
CA LEU A 494 -24.64 17.61 -1.31
C LEU A 494 -24.17 18.49 -2.48
N ALA A 495 -23.30 17.97 -3.35
CA ALA A 495 -22.81 18.70 -4.50
C ALA A 495 -23.93 19.03 -5.50
N GLU A 496 -24.87 18.10 -5.70
CA GLU A 496 -26.04 18.29 -6.57
C GLU A 496 -27.03 19.27 -5.95
N ALA A 497 -27.31 19.13 -4.64
CA ALA A 497 -28.15 20.07 -3.89
C ALA A 497 -27.60 21.50 -3.94
N LEU A 498 -26.28 21.67 -3.91
CA LEU A 498 -25.61 22.97 -4.07
C LEU A 498 -25.49 23.43 -5.53
N GLY A 499 -25.69 22.55 -6.52
CA GLY A 499 -25.53 22.89 -7.93
C GLY A 499 -24.06 23.07 -8.34
N LEU A 500 -23.13 22.37 -7.67
CA LEU A 500 -21.71 22.44 -7.96
C LEU A 500 -21.39 21.77 -9.29
N LYS A 501 -20.64 22.48 -10.16
CA LYS A 501 -20.12 21.89 -11.40
C LYS A 501 -19.17 20.74 -11.09
N ARG A 502 -19.22 19.67 -11.88
CA ARG A 502 -18.26 18.55 -11.77
C ARG A 502 -16.83 19.05 -11.96
N THR A 503 -15.91 18.47 -11.19
CA THR A 503 -14.49 18.77 -11.28
C THR A 503 -13.91 18.29 -12.62
N ARG A 504 -12.85 18.95 -13.11
CA ARG A 504 -12.14 18.59 -14.34
C ARG A 504 -10.87 17.76 -14.07
N LEU A 505 -10.68 17.30 -12.82
CA LEU A 505 -9.49 16.54 -12.41
C LEU A 505 -9.31 15.25 -13.22
N GLY A 506 -10.40 14.55 -13.58
CA GLY A 506 -10.30 13.38 -14.47
C GLY A 506 -9.68 13.70 -15.83
N LYS A 507 -10.12 14.78 -16.48
CA LYS A 507 -9.54 15.24 -17.77
C LYS A 507 -8.07 15.65 -17.62
N ALA A 508 -7.74 16.32 -16.53
CA ALA A 508 -6.36 16.70 -16.23
C ALA A 508 -5.47 15.46 -16.02
N THR A 509 -5.95 14.47 -15.30
CA THR A 509 -5.25 13.20 -15.03
C THR A 509 -4.91 12.46 -16.32
N PHE A 510 -5.84 12.43 -17.29
CA PHE A 510 -5.57 11.87 -18.61
C PHE A 510 -4.41 12.59 -19.32
N LEU A 511 -4.39 13.93 -19.30
CA LEU A 511 -3.28 14.70 -19.87
C LEU A 511 -1.95 14.44 -19.13
N TYR A 512 -1.98 14.28 -17.80
CA TYR A 512 -0.80 13.94 -17.02
C TYR A 512 -0.25 12.55 -17.37
N GLY A 513 -1.12 11.58 -17.61
CA GLY A 513 -0.72 10.27 -18.14
C GLY A 513 -0.06 10.37 -19.51
N LEU A 514 -0.61 11.20 -20.42
CA LEU A 514 0.02 11.45 -21.73
C LEU A 514 1.39 12.10 -21.61
N ILE A 515 1.57 13.05 -20.68
CA ILE A 515 2.88 13.66 -20.40
C ILE A 515 3.87 12.57 -19.95
N GLY A 516 3.47 11.69 -19.02
CA GLY A 516 4.30 10.57 -18.59
C GLY A 516 4.64 9.61 -19.73
N LEU A 517 3.70 9.34 -20.64
CA LEU A 517 3.91 8.50 -21.82
C LEU A 517 4.96 9.13 -22.77
N PHE A 518 4.78 10.40 -23.14
CA PHE A 518 5.72 11.09 -24.01
C PHE A 518 7.11 11.22 -23.37
N PHE A 519 7.16 11.52 -22.07
CA PHE A 519 8.42 11.62 -21.34
C PHE A 519 9.12 10.27 -21.26
N GLY A 520 8.41 9.18 -20.94
CA GLY A 520 8.98 7.84 -20.90
C GLY A 520 9.50 7.37 -22.26
N CYS A 521 8.74 7.57 -23.33
CA CYS A 521 9.18 7.26 -24.69
C CYS A 521 10.41 8.09 -25.08
N TRP A 522 10.41 9.39 -24.76
CA TRP A 522 11.54 10.27 -25.03
C TRP A 522 12.78 9.83 -24.24
N LEU A 523 12.64 9.51 -22.95
CA LEU A 523 13.74 9.11 -22.08
C LEU A 523 14.42 7.84 -22.59
N THR A 524 13.64 6.78 -22.87
CA THR A 524 14.20 5.51 -23.34
C THR A 524 14.77 5.63 -24.75
N TYR A 525 14.12 6.39 -25.65
CA TYR A 525 14.68 6.70 -26.97
C TYR A 525 15.99 7.48 -26.88
N PHE A 526 16.03 8.53 -26.07
CA PHE A 526 17.19 9.42 -25.98
C PHE A 526 18.39 8.65 -25.42
N THR A 527 18.21 7.94 -24.31
CA THR A 527 19.30 7.24 -23.60
C THR A 527 19.77 5.97 -24.29
N MET A 528 18.87 5.16 -24.87
CA MET A 528 19.24 3.85 -25.43
C MET A 528 19.55 3.84 -26.93
N ILE A 529 19.12 4.87 -27.66
CA ILE A 529 19.17 4.90 -29.14
C ILE A 529 19.96 6.11 -29.65
N LYS A 530 19.67 7.31 -29.14
CA LYS A 530 20.22 8.55 -29.71
C LYS A 530 21.57 8.94 -29.12
N ASP A 531 21.63 9.11 -27.80
CA ASP A 531 22.80 9.68 -27.11
C ASP A 531 23.83 8.59 -26.79
N TRP A 532 23.37 7.41 -26.37
CA TRP A 532 24.20 6.26 -26.07
C TRP A 532 23.58 4.99 -26.66
N SER A 533 23.75 4.84 -27.97
CA SER A 533 23.28 3.64 -28.68
C SER A 533 23.95 2.40 -28.11
N MET A 534 23.16 1.52 -27.51
CA MET A 534 23.64 0.25 -26.97
C MET A 534 23.38 -0.90 -27.95
N ASP A 535 24.36 -1.77 -28.10
CA ASP A 535 24.21 -3.09 -28.72
C ASP A 535 24.34 -4.15 -27.64
N ILE A 536 23.25 -4.85 -27.36
CA ILE A 536 23.18 -5.87 -26.30
C ILE A 536 22.91 -7.22 -26.95
N GLY A 537 23.94 -8.08 -26.96
CA GLY A 537 23.83 -9.43 -27.51
C GLY A 537 23.73 -9.48 -29.04
N GLY A 538 24.35 -8.54 -29.75
CA GLY A 538 24.33 -8.45 -31.22
C GLY A 538 22.99 -7.96 -31.79
N LYS A 539 22.16 -7.35 -30.94
CA LYS A 539 20.90 -6.72 -31.30
C LYS A 539 21.05 -5.22 -31.03
N PRO A 540 21.42 -4.42 -32.05
CA PRO A 540 21.53 -2.99 -31.87
C PRO A 540 20.16 -2.39 -31.58
N ASN A 541 20.11 -1.40 -30.68
CA ASN A 541 18.90 -0.62 -30.43
C ASN A 541 18.59 0.36 -31.58
N ALA A 542 18.74 -0.06 -32.84
CA ALA A 542 18.66 0.81 -34.01
C ALA A 542 17.26 1.41 -34.21
N THR A 543 16.20 0.73 -33.74
CA THR A 543 14.83 1.23 -33.86
C THR A 543 14.03 1.06 -32.57
N PHE A 544 13.23 2.07 -32.24
CA PHE A 544 12.41 2.10 -31.03
C PHE A 544 11.36 0.99 -31.00
N TRP A 545 10.72 0.70 -32.15
CA TRP A 545 9.63 -0.29 -32.24
C TRP A 545 10.07 -1.72 -31.91
N GLN A 546 11.31 -2.10 -32.24
CA GLN A 546 11.83 -3.44 -31.93
C GLN A 546 12.10 -3.61 -30.43
N ASN A 547 12.46 -2.53 -29.73
CA ASN A 547 12.78 -2.54 -28.30
C ASN A 547 11.60 -2.18 -27.40
N LEU A 548 10.48 -1.76 -27.99
CA LEU A 548 9.29 -1.32 -27.27
C LEU A 548 8.83 -2.29 -26.17
N PRO A 549 8.79 -3.62 -26.37
CA PRO A 549 8.36 -4.55 -25.30
C PRO A 549 9.18 -4.41 -24.01
N VAL A 550 10.47 -4.11 -24.15
CA VAL A 550 11.43 -4.00 -23.07
C VAL A 550 11.35 -2.63 -22.39
N PHE A 551 10.93 -1.60 -23.12
CA PHE A 551 10.73 -0.24 -22.58
C PHE A 551 9.37 -0.06 -21.91
N VAL A 552 8.38 -0.91 -22.20
CA VAL A 552 7.01 -0.82 -21.67
C VAL A 552 6.97 -0.72 -20.14
N PRO A 553 7.70 -1.55 -19.35
CA PRO A 553 7.67 -1.44 -17.89
C PRO A 553 8.01 -0.02 -17.40
N VAL A 554 9.12 0.56 -17.87
CA VAL A 554 9.55 1.89 -17.44
C VAL A 554 8.61 3.00 -17.95
N ILE A 555 8.15 2.91 -19.19
CA ILE A 555 7.18 3.87 -19.74
C ILE A 555 5.88 3.84 -18.93
N PHE A 556 5.39 2.64 -18.59
CA PHE A 556 4.19 2.45 -17.79
C PHE A 556 4.35 3.05 -16.38
N GLU A 557 5.46 2.76 -15.69
CA GLU A 557 5.73 3.32 -14.36
C GLU A 557 5.76 4.86 -14.40
N LEU A 558 6.35 5.46 -15.44
CA LEU A 558 6.34 6.91 -15.62
C LEU A 558 4.94 7.48 -15.90
N VAL A 559 4.11 6.80 -16.70
CA VAL A 559 2.69 7.18 -16.90
C VAL A 559 1.96 7.24 -15.55
N VAL A 560 2.12 6.20 -14.73
CA VAL A 560 1.51 6.12 -13.39
C VAL A 560 2.04 7.21 -12.48
N TYR A 561 3.36 7.40 -12.43
CA TYR A 561 4.02 8.41 -11.60
C TYR A 561 3.49 9.82 -11.90
N PHE A 562 3.50 10.23 -13.17
CA PHE A 562 3.04 11.56 -13.58
C PHE A 562 1.53 11.73 -13.35
N ALA A 563 0.72 10.72 -13.69
CA ALA A 563 -0.72 10.77 -13.51
C ALA A 563 -1.10 10.98 -12.03
N ALA A 564 -0.50 10.21 -11.12
CA ALA A 564 -0.81 10.27 -9.69
C ALA A 564 -0.32 11.57 -9.03
N HIS A 565 0.96 11.94 -9.24
CA HIS A 565 1.56 13.09 -8.55
C HIS A 565 1.00 14.42 -9.03
N LEU A 566 0.84 14.60 -10.35
CA LEU A 566 0.28 15.84 -10.89
C LEU A 566 -1.22 15.98 -10.58
N LEU A 567 -1.96 14.87 -10.45
CA LEU A 567 -3.33 14.87 -9.95
C LEU A 567 -3.39 15.39 -8.51
N VAL A 568 -2.55 14.85 -7.60
CA VAL A 568 -2.52 15.26 -6.19
C VAL A 568 -2.10 16.73 -6.04
N ILE A 569 -1.09 17.16 -6.79
CA ILE A 569 -0.67 18.57 -6.82
C ILE A 569 -1.82 19.46 -7.31
N SER A 570 -2.52 19.05 -8.37
CA SER A 570 -3.67 19.80 -8.89
C SER A 570 -4.83 19.86 -7.91
N PHE A 571 -5.08 18.78 -7.17
CA PHE A 571 -6.05 18.75 -6.08
C PHE A 571 -5.68 19.77 -4.99
N PHE A 572 -4.42 19.79 -4.52
CA PHE A 572 -3.96 20.75 -3.52
C PHE A 572 -4.09 22.20 -3.99
N ILE A 573 -3.65 22.50 -5.22
CA ILE A 573 -3.73 23.85 -5.79
C ILE A 573 -5.20 24.29 -5.92
N ARG A 574 -6.09 23.42 -6.44
CA ARG A 574 -7.50 23.76 -6.64
C ARG A 574 -8.24 23.94 -5.32
N SER A 575 -7.97 23.11 -4.32
CA SER A 575 -8.54 23.20 -2.97
C SER A 575 -7.85 24.25 -2.10
N ARG A 576 -6.80 24.92 -2.61
CA ARG A 576 -5.98 25.90 -1.89
C ARG A 576 -5.47 25.31 -0.56
N LEU A 577 -4.96 24.10 -0.62
CA LEU A 577 -4.37 23.38 0.52
C LEU A 577 -2.85 23.46 0.39
N TYR A 578 -2.18 23.96 1.42
CA TYR A 578 -0.73 24.07 1.47
C TYR A 578 -0.24 24.05 2.93
N PRO A 579 1.05 23.76 3.17
CA PRO A 579 1.63 23.79 4.51
C PRO A 579 1.35 25.11 5.23
N PHE A 580 1.08 25.05 6.54
CA PHE A 580 0.83 26.21 7.43
C PHE A 580 -0.46 27.01 7.17
N LYS A 581 -1.28 26.65 6.18
CA LYS A 581 -2.59 27.29 5.99
C LYS A 581 -3.47 27.09 7.23
N LYS A 582 -4.08 28.17 7.73
CA LYS A 582 -5.11 28.10 8.77
C LYS A 582 -6.42 27.61 8.17
N ALA A 583 -7.10 26.72 8.88
CA ALA A 583 -8.42 26.25 8.46
C ALA A 583 -9.44 27.40 8.48
N GLU A 584 -10.34 27.38 7.50
CA GLU A 584 -11.36 28.39 7.24
C GLU A 584 -12.71 28.00 7.86
N ASN A 585 -12.81 26.84 8.53
CA ASN A 585 -14.07 26.42 9.14
C ASN A 585 -14.41 27.32 10.35
N PRO A 586 -15.62 27.90 10.40
CA PRO A 586 -15.99 28.85 11.44
C PRO A 586 -16.16 28.17 12.81
N ILE A 587 -16.56 26.90 12.83
CA ILE A 587 -16.81 26.11 14.03
C ILE A 587 -15.92 24.88 13.99
N LYS A 588 -15.07 24.67 15.01
CA LYS A 588 -14.18 23.50 15.08
C LYS A 588 -14.91 22.16 15.05
N LYS A 589 -16.11 22.09 15.66
CA LYS A 589 -16.94 20.87 15.65
C LYS A 589 -17.40 20.46 14.25
N SER A 590 -17.25 21.31 13.23
CA SER A 590 -17.57 20.95 11.85
C SER A 590 -16.62 19.92 11.24
N SER A 591 -15.43 19.72 11.82
CA SER A 591 -14.55 18.62 11.43
C SER A 591 -14.97 17.30 12.09
N ASP A 592 -15.79 17.34 13.16
CA ASP A 592 -16.13 16.19 13.97
C ASP A 592 -17.56 15.67 13.73
N ASP A 593 -18.58 16.36 14.25
CA ASP A 593 -19.94 15.82 14.32
C ASP A 593 -21.03 16.81 13.90
N LYS A 594 -20.67 18.05 13.54
CA LYS A 594 -21.63 19.10 13.15
C LYS A 594 -21.55 19.46 11.67
N PHE A 595 -22.69 19.81 11.09
CA PHE A 595 -22.79 20.32 9.72
C PHE A 595 -23.07 21.81 9.79
N VAL A 596 -22.33 22.62 9.03
CA VAL A 596 -22.43 24.08 9.11
C VAL A 596 -22.72 24.67 7.74
N ILE A 597 -23.78 25.48 7.65
CA ILE A 597 -24.12 26.28 6.47
C ILE A 597 -23.79 27.74 6.78
N GLN A 598 -23.01 28.37 5.91
CA GLN A 598 -22.79 29.81 5.93
C GLN A 598 -23.68 30.48 4.89
N VAL A 599 -24.63 31.29 5.35
CA VAL A 599 -25.60 31.99 4.49
C VAL A 599 -25.30 33.49 4.52
N ARG A 600 -25.31 34.13 3.35
CA ARG A 600 -25.18 35.58 3.25
C ARG A 600 -26.48 36.25 3.65
N ASP A 601 -26.42 37.28 4.49
CA ASP A 601 -27.61 38.10 4.74
C ASP A 601 -27.99 38.86 3.47
N LYS A 602 -29.29 38.88 3.15
CA LYS A 602 -29.82 39.78 2.11
C LYS A 602 -29.65 41.20 2.65
N LYS A 603 -28.93 42.04 1.90
CA LYS A 603 -28.97 43.49 2.12
C LYS A 603 -30.37 44.02 1.86
#